data_AF-K8XM95-F1
#
_entry.id   AF-K8XM95-F1
#
_cell.length_a   1.000
_cell.length_b   1.000
_cell.length_c   1.000
_cell.angle_alpha   90.00
_cell.angle_beta   90.00
_cell.angle_gamma   90.00
#
_symmetry.space_group_name_H-M   'P 1'
#
loop_
_entity.id
_entity.type
_entity.pdbx_description
1 polymer ?
#
loop_
_entity_poly.entity_id
_entity_poly.type
_entity_poly.pdbx_seq_one_letter_code
_entity_poly.pdbx_strand_id
1 'polypeptide(L)'
;MRVRADDPQLKEVLTGAGRAGKDPRDGLVFVARTGLREWAETEDELAQAFDMTRETVAAGGAVVYVVRSAALLGRTEPLDAAVAAGLLSGARALALERRKHNGYSTVVAVADDVEPKSVADAVDLLVATRGANGQAFVLGEEHLGAALP
;
A
#
# COMPACT_ATOMS: atom_id res chain seq x y z
N MET A 1 12.19 0.50 -5.82
CA MET A 1 11.04 1.11 -5.16
C MET A 1 11.49 2.09 -4.09
N ARG A 2 10.97 3.31 -4.14
CA ARG A 2 10.99 4.23 -3.00
C ARG A 2 10.10 3.64 -1.90
N VAL A 3 10.60 3.57 -0.66
CA VAL A 3 9.85 3.02 0.48
C VAL A 3 9.54 4.13 1.47
N ARG A 4 8.26 4.26 1.83
CA ARG A 4 7.78 5.09 2.94
C ARG A 4 7.15 4.16 3.96
N ALA A 5 7.78 4.06 5.13
CA ALA A 5 7.31 3.28 6.27
C ALA A 5 7.88 3.87 7.56
N ASP A 6 7.07 3.89 8.63
CA ASP A 6 7.48 4.40 9.95
C ASP A 6 8.09 3.29 10.81
N ASP A 7 7.63 2.04 10.65
CA ASP A 7 8.24 0.88 11.28
C ASP A 7 9.66 0.65 10.72
N PRO A 8 10.73 0.76 11.54
CA PRO A 8 12.10 0.64 11.07
C PRO A 8 12.44 -0.74 10.53
N GLN A 9 11.90 -1.81 11.13
CA GLN A 9 12.18 -3.18 10.74
C GLN A 9 11.52 -3.49 9.40
N LEU A 10 10.24 -3.15 9.23
CA LEU A 10 9.55 -3.31 7.96
C LEU A 10 10.20 -2.45 6.87
N LYS A 11 10.59 -1.23 7.19
CA LYS A 11 11.33 -0.35 6.27
C LYS A 11 12.64 -0.97 5.82
N GLU A 12 13.43 -1.52 6.74
CA GLU A 12 14.70 -2.18 6.43
C GLU A 12 14.49 -3.36 5.49
N VAL A 13 13.52 -4.23 5.80
CA VAL A 13 13.21 -5.41 4.97
C VAL A 13 12.72 -5.01 3.59
N LEU A 14 11.78 -4.06 3.48
CA LEU A 14 11.29 -3.56 2.17
C LEU A 14 12.38 -2.86 1.35
N THR A 15 13.34 -2.22 2.02
CA THR A 15 14.48 -1.57 1.36
C THR A 15 15.50 -2.59 0.88
N GLY A 16 15.74 -3.65 1.67
CA GLY A 16 16.70 -4.72 1.41
C GLY A 16 16.22 -5.78 0.42
N ALA A 17 14.91 -6.05 0.35
CA ALA A 17 14.31 -7.08 -0.51
C ALA A 17 14.50 -6.82 -2.01
N GLY A 18 14.79 -5.58 -2.41
CA GLY A 18 15.35 -5.32 -3.74
C GLY A 18 14.79 -4.07 -4.40
N ARG A 19 15.58 -2.99 -4.26
CA ARG A 19 15.62 -1.74 -5.05
C ARG A 19 15.33 -0.51 -4.19
N ALA A 20 16.22 -0.17 -3.26
CA ALA A 20 16.33 1.21 -2.77
C ALA A 20 16.86 2.13 -3.88
N GLY A 21 16.10 2.29 -4.96
CA GLY A 21 16.36 3.24 -6.02
C GLY A 21 15.70 4.56 -5.65
N LYS A 22 16.43 5.67 -5.78
CA LYS A 22 15.86 7.01 -5.68
C LYS A 22 15.07 7.38 -6.95
N ASP A 23 15.08 6.54 -7.98
CA ASP A 23 14.37 6.78 -9.23
C ASP A 23 12.88 6.39 -9.07
N PRO A 24 11.94 7.32 -9.29
CA PRO A 24 10.51 7.02 -9.25
C PRO A 24 10.07 5.89 -10.22
N ARG A 25 10.84 5.61 -11.27
CA ARG A 25 10.62 4.47 -12.19
C ARG A 25 10.73 3.13 -11.50
N ASP A 26 11.49 3.04 -10.41
CA ASP A 26 11.66 1.81 -9.66
C ASP A 26 10.44 1.45 -8.83
N GLY A 27 9.41 2.29 -8.78
CA GLY A 27 8.15 2.08 -8.06
C GLY A 27 8.09 2.69 -6.66
N LEU A 28 6.96 2.53 -5.97
CA LEU A 28 6.65 3.04 -4.63
C LEU A 28 6.04 1.94 -3.77
N VAL A 29 6.55 1.78 -2.55
CA VAL A 29 5.87 1.08 -1.45
C VAL A 29 5.55 2.11 -0.38
N PHE A 30 4.26 2.30 -0.09
CA PHE A 30 3.79 3.24 0.92
C PHE A 30 3.03 2.47 2.00
N VAL A 31 3.62 2.39 3.19
CA VAL A 31 2.99 1.78 4.37
C VAL A 31 2.24 2.85 5.13
N ALA A 32 0.92 2.68 5.29
CA ALA A 32 0.06 3.62 6.01
C ALA A 32 0.41 3.67 7.50
N ARG A 33 0.36 4.87 8.09
CA ARG A 33 0.43 5.06 9.53
C ARG A 33 -0.78 4.45 10.23
N THR A 34 -0.60 4.10 11.49
CA THR A 34 -1.66 3.66 12.40
C THR A 34 -1.69 4.53 13.65
N GLY A 35 -2.79 4.48 14.40
CA GLY A 35 -2.97 5.26 15.61
C GLY A 35 -3.18 6.74 15.36
N LEU A 36 -3.76 7.10 14.20
CA LEU A 36 -4.14 8.48 13.87
C LEU A 36 -5.27 8.96 14.80
N ARG A 37 -5.14 10.17 15.32
CA ARG A 37 -6.05 10.75 16.33
C ARG A 37 -6.75 12.01 15.85
N GLU A 38 -6.17 12.71 14.89
CA GLU A 38 -6.71 13.96 14.37
C GLU A 38 -6.94 13.90 12.85
N TRP A 39 -8.00 14.55 12.37
CA TRP A 39 -8.32 14.61 10.94
C TRP A 39 -7.18 15.19 10.09
N ALA A 40 -6.44 16.16 10.64
CA ALA A 40 -5.28 16.73 9.98
C ALA A 40 -4.22 15.65 9.68
N GLU A 41 -4.03 14.68 10.58
CA GLU A 41 -3.08 13.58 10.36
C GLU A 41 -3.52 12.65 9.24
N THR A 42 -4.83 12.38 9.13
CA THR A 42 -5.45 11.62 8.02
C THR A 42 -5.31 12.35 6.69
N GLU A 43 -5.57 13.65 6.66
CA GLU A 43 -5.41 14.49 5.46
C GLU A 43 -3.95 14.51 5.00
N ASP A 44 -3.01 14.74 5.91
CA ASP A 44 -1.58 14.72 5.65
C ASP A 44 -1.11 13.35 5.13
N GLU A 45 -1.65 12.27 5.69
CA GLU A 45 -1.32 10.90 5.27
C GLU A 45 -1.72 10.63 3.83
N LEU A 46 -2.96 10.95 3.47
CA LEU A 46 -3.49 10.75 2.13
C LEU A 46 -2.83 11.70 1.12
N ALA A 47 -2.60 12.95 1.51
CA ALA A 47 -1.89 13.92 0.68
C ALA A 47 -0.48 13.42 0.35
N GLN A 48 0.27 12.99 1.36
CA GLN A 48 1.61 12.44 1.16
C GLN A 48 1.59 11.19 0.26
N ALA A 49 0.67 10.25 0.52
CA ALA A 49 0.54 9.04 -0.28
C ALA A 49 0.27 9.35 -1.76
N PHE A 50 -0.64 10.28 -2.03
CA PHE A 50 -1.03 10.64 -3.40
C PHE A 50 -0.02 11.53 -4.11
N ASP A 51 0.70 12.40 -3.40
CA ASP A 51 1.80 13.16 -3.98
C ASP A 51 2.94 12.25 -4.44
N MET A 52 3.36 11.30 -3.59
CA MET A 52 4.39 10.30 -3.95
C MET A 52 3.90 9.40 -5.10
N THR A 53 2.63 9.02 -5.08
CA THR A 53 2.00 8.23 -6.14
C THR A 53 1.99 8.95 -7.47
N ARG A 54 1.64 10.25 -7.49
CA ARG A 54 1.66 11.09 -8.69
C ARG A 54 3.05 11.09 -9.32
N GLU A 55 4.10 11.29 -8.53
CA GLU A 55 5.50 11.26 -8.99
C GLU A 55 5.88 9.90 -9.60
N THR A 56 5.58 8.81 -8.90
CA THR A 56 5.89 7.44 -9.34
C THR A 56 5.13 7.05 -10.61
N VAL A 57 3.83 7.34 -10.67
CA VAL A 57 2.99 7.00 -11.83
C VAL A 57 3.37 7.83 -13.05
N ALA A 58 3.73 9.11 -12.87
CA ALA A 58 4.23 9.95 -13.97
C ALA A 58 5.53 9.39 -14.59
N ALA A 59 6.36 8.74 -13.78
CA ALA A 59 7.56 8.06 -14.23
C ALA A 59 7.30 6.65 -14.79
N GLY A 60 6.08 6.11 -14.66
CA GLY A 60 5.74 4.74 -15.09
C GLY A 60 6.08 3.65 -14.08
N GLY A 61 6.34 4.01 -12.82
CA GLY A 61 6.60 3.07 -11.73
C GLY A 61 5.34 2.37 -11.23
N ALA A 62 5.53 1.20 -10.61
CA ALA A 62 4.50 0.46 -9.90
C ALA A 62 4.24 1.06 -8.50
N VAL A 63 3.00 1.02 -8.01
CA VAL A 63 2.62 1.54 -6.69
C VAL A 63 2.01 0.44 -5.84
N VAL A 64 2.49 0.28 -4.61
CA VAL A 64 1.95 -0.67 -3.65
C VAL A 64 1.68 0.06 -2.34
N TYR A 65 0.43 0.10 -1.93
CA TYR A 65 0.06 0.58 -0.60
C TYR A 65 0.02 -0.61 0.36
N VAL A 66 0.54 -0.44 1.57
CA VAL A 66 0.46 -1.46 2.63
C VAL A 66 -0.39 -0.89 3.76
N VAL A 67 -1.43 -1.62 4.15
CA VAL A 67 -2.39 -1.21 5.19
C VAL A 67 -2.68 -2.38 6.13
N ARG A 68 -3.27 -2.10 7.30
CA ARG A 68 -3.76 -3.17 8.19
C ARG A 68 -5.04 -3.78 7.62
N SER A 69 -5.14 -5.11 7.63
CA SER A 69 -6.36 -5.83 7.24
C SER A 69 -7.55 -5.41 8.10
N ALA A 70 -7.36 -5.32 9.41
CA ALA A 70 -8.37 -4.80 10.34
C ALA A 70 -8.88 -3.39 9.97
N ALA A 71 -8.01 -2.50 9.46
CA ALA A 71 -8.40 -1.15 9.09
C ALA A 71 -9.30 -1.12 7.84
N LEU A 72 -8.99 -1.91 6.82
CA LEU A 72 -9.88 -2.08 5.65
C LEU A 72 -11.25 -2.66 6.01
N LEU A 73 -11.31 -3.46 7.09
CA LEU A 73 -12.53 -4.05 7.61
C LEU A 73 -13.27 -3.11 8.59
N GLY A 74 -12.75 -1.92 8.87
CA GLY A 74 -13.32 -0.98 9.85
C GLY A 74 -13.25 -1.47 11.30
N ARG A 75 -12.27 -2.32 11.63
CA ARG A 75 -12.07 -2.93 12.96
C ARG A 75 -10.94 -2.27 13.75
N THR A 76 -10.50 -1.08 13.33
CA THR A 76 -9.48 -0.25 13.99
C THR A 76 -10.05 1.12 14.32
N GLU A 77 -9.19 2.04 14.76
CA GLU A 77 -9.54 3.45 14.88
C GLU A 77 -10.13 3.99 13.56
N PRO A 78 -11.19 4.83 13.61
CA PRO A 78 -11.89 5.30 12.41
C PRO A 78 -11.01 6.02 11.40
N LEU A 79 -9.99 6.75 11.87
CA LEU A 79 -9.08 7.51 11.02
C LEU A 79 -8.10 6.62 10.26
N ASP A 80 -7.63 5.53 10.89
CA ASP A 80 -6.83 4.50 10.22
C ASP A 80 -7.66 3.79 9.13
N ALA A 81 -8.93 3.49 9.43
CA ALA A 81 -9.85 2.88 8.48
C ALA A 81 -10.16 3.81 7.30
N ALA A 82 -10.31 5.12 7.54
CA ALA A 82 -10.50 6.12 6.50
C ALA A 82 -9.30 6.19 5.55
N VAL A 83 -8.07 6.19 6.08
CA VAL A 83 -6.85 6.12 5.25
C VAL A 83 -6.84 4.83 4.43
N ALA A 84 -7.06 3.67 5.05
CA ALA A 84 -7.01 2.39 4.36
C ALA A 84 -8.03 2.32 3.19
N ALA A 85 -9.26 2.76 3.42
CA ALA A 85 -10.30 2.83 2.40
C ALA A 85 -9.97 3.84 1.28
N GLY A 86 -9.38 4.99 1.64
CA GLY A 86 -8.91 5.99 0.69
C GLY A 86 -7.80 5.46 -0.24
N LEU A 87 -6.82 4.75 0.32
CA LEU A 87 -5.74 4.14 -0.45
C LEU A 87 -6.23 3.04 -1.39
N LEU A 88 -7.16 2.18 -0.93
CA LEU A 88 -7.80 1.17 -1.79
C LEU A 88 -8.57 1.80 -2.95
N SER A 89 -9.33 2.85 -2.67
CA SER A 89 -10.08 3.58 -3.71
C SER A 89 -9.12 4.27 -4.69
N GLY A 90 -8.02 4.84 -4.20
CA GLY A 90 -6.96 5.42 -5.03
C GLY A 90 -6.30 4.38 -5.95
N ALA A 91 -5.98 3.18 -5.42
CA ALA A 91 -5.44 2.10 -6.21
C ALA A 91 -6.39 1.67 -7.35
N ARG A 92 -7.69 1.57 -7.06
CA ARG A 92 -8.74 1.27 -8.05
C ARG A 92 -8.82 2.32 -9.14
N ALA A 93 -8.86 3.59 -8.75
CA ALA A 93 -8.91 4.71 -9.69
C ALA A 93 -7.68 4.70 -10.62
N LEU A 94 -6.48 4.53 -10.06
CA LEU A 94 -5.24 4.48 -10.82
C LEU A 94 -5.16 3.28 -11.77
N ALA A 95 -5.58 2.11 -11.32
CA ALA A 95 -5.62 0.91 -12.16
C ALA A 95 -6.56 1.11 -13.36
N LEU A 96 -7.70 1.78 -13.16
CA LEU A 96 -8.63 2.14 -14.23
C LEU A 96 -8.03 3.17 -15.19
N GLU A 97 -7.53 4.29 -14.67
CA GLU A 97 -6.97 5.40 -15.45
C GLU A 97 -5.76 4.95 -16.29
N ARG A 98 -4.91 4.08 -15.73
CA ARG A 98 -3.66 3.64 -16.35
C ARG A 98 -3.76 2.30 -17.08
N ARG A 99 -4.97 1.75 -17.24
CA ARG A 99 -5.21 0.49 -17.95
C ARG A 99 -4.58 0.46 -19.35
N LYS A 100 -4.59 1.58 -20.07
CA LYS A 100 -4.00 1.71 -21.42
C LYS A 100 -2.48 1.95 -21.43
N HIS A 101 -1.88 2.23 -20.27
CA HIS A 101 -0.47 2.59 -20.11
C HIS A 101 0.32 1.56 -19.29
N ASN A 102 -0.22 0.36 -19.11
CA ASN A 102 0.39 -0.70 -18.30
C ASN A 102 0.73 -0.24 -16.86
N GLY A 103 -0.07 0.70 -16.32
CA GLY A 103 0.10 1.15 -14.94
C GLY A 103 -0.35 0.09 -13.95
N TYR A 104 0.26 0.11 -12.77
CA TYR A 104 0.00 -0.86 -11.73
C TYR A 104 -0.05 -0.20 -10.37
N SER A 105 -1.18 -0.40 -9.69
CA SER A 105 -1.37 0.02 -8.32
C SER A 105 -2.14 -1.06 -7.57
N THR A 106 -1.68 -1.47 -6.40
CA THR A 106 -2.36 -2.49 -5.58
C THR A 106 -2.28 -2.14 -4.10
N VAL A 107 -3.05 -2.84 -3.28
CA VAL A 107 -3.01 -2.76 -1.82
C VAL A 107 -2.61 -4.12 -1.25
N VAL A 108 -1.64 -4.15 -0.35
CA VAL A 108 -1.35 -5.29 0.51
C VAL A 108 -1.99 -5.03 1.87
N ALA A 109 -3.00 -5.82 2.20
CA ALA A 109 -3.68 -5.78 3.49
C ALA A 109 -3.02 -6.80 4.43
N VAL A 110 -2.45 -6.34 5.54
CA VAL A 110 -1.59 -7.15 6.41
C VAL A 110 -2.27 -7.36 7.77
N ALA A 111 -2.43 -8.63 8.17
CA ALA A 111 -2.89 -9.02 9.51
C ALA A 111 -1.81 -8.81 10.59
N ASP A 112 -2.20 -8.76 11.87
CA ASP A 112 -1.29 -8.45 13.00
C ASP A 112 -0.14 -9.45 13.15
N ASP A 113 -0.33 -10.70 12.74
CA ASP A 113 0.58 -11.83 12.91
C ASP A 113 1.54 -12.05 11.74
N VAL A 114 1.45 -11.24 10.68
CA VAL A 114 2.27 -11.40 9.47
C VAL A 114 3.67 -10.84 9.67
N GLU A 115 4.68 -11.68 9.47
CA GLU A 115 6.08 -11.27 9.55
C GLU A 115 6.45 -10.23 8.46
N PRO A 116 7.31 -9.23 8.77
CA PRO A 116 7.74 -8.22 7.80
C PRO A 116 8.33 -8.78 6.50
N LYS A 117 9.01 -9.93 6.57
CA LYS A 117 9.55 -10.61 5.39
C LYS A 117 8.45 -11.08 4.44
N SER A 118 7.37 -11.63 4.98
CA SER A 118 6.21 -12.06 4.18
C SER A 118 5.55 -10.89 3.46
N VAL A 119 5.54 -9.70 4.07
CA VAL A 119 5.07 -8.48 3.41
C VAL A 119 5.95 -8.12 2.22
N ALA A 120 7.28 -8.16 2.39
CA ALA A 120 8.20 -7.86 1.30
C ALA A 120 8.12 -8.88 0.15
N ASP A 121 8.09 -10.19 0.47
CA ASP A 121 7.95 -11.26 -0.51
C ASP A 121 6.64 -11.10 -1.32
N ALA A 122 5.55 -10.68 -0.67
CA ALA A 122 4.28 -10.41 -1.34
C ALA A 122 4.33 -9.18 -2.24
N VAL A 123 4.98 -8.09 -1.80
CA VAL A 123 5.21 -6.89 -2.63
C VAL A 123 5.98 -7.27 -3.90
N ASP A 124 7.05 -8.05 -3.76
CA ASP A 124 7.88 -8.49 -4.89
C ASP A 124 7.09 -9.37 -5.87
N LEU A 125 6.33 -10.33 -5.34
CA LEU A 125 5.45 -11.19 -6.13
C LEU A 125 4.44 -10.37 -6.92
N LEU A 126 3.76 -9.43 -6.26
CA LEU A 126 2.72 -8.60 -6.86
C LEU A 126 3.27 -7.68 -7.95
N VAL A 127 4.42 -7.04 -7.70
CA VAL A 127 5.09 -6.18 -8.71
C VAL A 127 5.56 -7.00 -9.91
N ALA A 128 6.13 -8.19 -9.67
CA ALA A 128 6.64 -9.07 -10.73
C ALA A 128 5.52 -9.64 -11.60
N THR A 129 4.42 -10.07 -10.98
CA THR A 129 3.29 -10.71 -11.69
C THR A 129 2.25 -9.72 -12.19
N ARG A 130 2.26 -8.49 -11.67
CA ARG A 130 1.18 -7.50 -11.84
C ARG A 130 -0.18 -8.04 -11.40
N GLY A 131 -0.20 -9.01 -10.47
CA GLY A 131 -1.42 -9.56 -9.89
C GLY A 131 -2.18 -8.54 -9.05
N ALA A 132 -3.50 -8.70 -8.87
CA ALA A 132 -4.32 -7.84 -8.01
C ALA A 132 -4.25 -6.33 -8.33
N ASN A 133 -4.11 -5.95 -9.61
CA ASN A 133 -4.13 -4.53 -10.02
C ASN A 133 -5.48 -3.87 -9.68
N GLY A 134 -5.45 -2.81 -8.88
CA GLY A 134 -6.63 -2.13 -8.35
C GLY A 134 -7.38 -2.91 -7.28
N GLN A 135 -6.77 -3.95 -6.70
CA GLN A 135 -7.40 -4.81 -5.71
C GLN A 135 -6.58 -4.86 -4.41
N ALA A 136 -7.22 -5.34 -3.34
CA ALA A 136 -6.52 -5.70 -2.12
C ALA A 136 -6.05 -7.15 -2.20
N PHE A 137 -4.78 -7.39 -1.90
CA PHE A 137 -4.20 -8.69 -1.66
C PHE A 137 -4.02 -8.85 -0.15
N VAL A 138 -4.68 -9.85 0.43
CA VAL A 138 -4.67 -10.03 1.89
C VAL A 138 -3.60 -11.02 2.30
N LEU A 139 -2.83 -10.63 3.31
CA LEU A 139 -1.86 -11.46 4.00
C LEU A 139 -2.34 -11.74 5.42
N GLY A 140 -2.37 -13.02 5.79
CA GLY A 140 -2.88 -13.51 7.07
C GLY A 140 -4.39 -13.81 7.05
N GLU A 141 -4.93 -14.28 8.16
CA GLU A 141 -6.25 -14.93 8.21
C GLU A 141 -7.39 -14.03 8.74
N GLU A 142 -7.11 -12.78 9.13
CA GLU A 142 -8.09 -11.85 9.72
C GLU A 142 -9.32 -11.55 8.84
N HIS A 143 -9.20 -11.78 7.54
CA HIS A 143 -10.25 -11.58 6.55
C HIS A 143 -11.18 -12.78 6.38
N LEU A 144 -10.84 -13.95 6.94
CA LEU A 144 -11.68 -15.15 6.81
C LEU A 144 -13.06 -14.88 7.42
N GLY A 145 -14.11 -15.04 6.59
CA GLY A 145 -15.49 -14.74 6.99
C GLY A 145 -15.91 -13.27 6.85
N ALA A 146 -15.08 -12.41 6.25
CA ALA A 146 -15.42 -11.01 5.99
C ALA A 146 -15.36 -10.69 4.49
N ALA A 147 -16.33 -9.91 3.99
CA ALA A 147 -16.25 -9.32 2.67
C ALA A 147 -15.45 -8.03 2.75
N LEU A 148 -14.40 -7.92 1.94
CA LEU A 148 -13.71 -6.65 1.74
C LEU A 148 -14.53 -5.76 0.79
N PRO A 149 -14.59 -4.44 1.05
CA PRO A 149 -15.26 -3.48 0.17
C PRO A 149 -14.54 -3.33 -1.17
#